data_AF-A0A126R335-F1
#
_entry.id   AF-A0A126R335-F1
#
_cell.length_a   1.000
_cell.length_b   1.000
_cell.length_c   1.000
_cell.angle_alpha   90.00
_cell.angle_beta   90.00
_cell.angle_gamma   90.00
#
_symmetry.space_group_name_H-M   'P 1'
#
loop_
_entity.id
_entity.type
_entity.pdbx_description
1 polymer ?
#
loop_
_entity_poly.entity_id
_entity_poly.type
_entity_poly.pdbx_seq_one_letter_code
_entity_poly.pdbx_strand_id
1 'polypeptide(L)'
;MSFRYPSSSPLHPEALKRKQRSLRDGFAMPLTLRVHRALSWLRRAEASEGDEDVRFILLWIGFNAAYAGDVSLALGGESQRERDAFARFFSTLVSFDSKHRIYDLVWQRFSQEIRLLLARIIHRGLADVA
;
A
#
# COMPACT_ATOMS: atom_id res chain seq x y z
N MET A 1 3.74 -14.08 18.26
CA MET A 1 4.18 -12.93 17.46
C MET A 1 5.19 -13.37 16.41
N SER A 2 4.71 -14.07 15.39
CA SER A 2 5.39 -14.38 14.14
C SER A 2 5.20 -13.21 13.18
N PHE A 3 6.01 -12.17 13.35
CA PHE A 3 6.10 -11.09 12.37
C PHE A 3 6.66 -11.63 11.06
N ARG A 4 6.16 -11.12 9.92
CA ARG A 4 6.72 -11.46 8.59
C ARG A 4 8.23 -11.17 8.51
N TYR A 5 8.68 -10.13 9.19
CA TYR A 5 10.08 -9.72 9.23
C TYR A 5 10.64 -9.95 10.63
N PRO A 6 11.89 -10.43 10.78
CA PRO A 6 12.54 -10.54 12.09
C PRO A 6 12.77 -9.16 12.71
N SER A 7 12.94 -9.10 14.03
CA SER A 7 13.17 -7.85 14.78
C SER A 7 14.40 -7.05 14.34
N SER A 8 15.39 -7.72 13.75
CA SER A 8 16.58 -7.11 13.15
C SER A 8 16.35 -6.46 11.79
N SER A 9 15.23 -6.78 11.13
CA SER A 9 14.93 -6.24 9.80
C SER A 9 14.55 -4.76 9.89
N PRO A 10 15.05 -3.91 8.96
CA PRO A 10 14.59 -2.52 8.87
C PRO A 10 13.11 -2.39 8.50
N LEU A 11 12.49 -3.49 8.07
CA LEU A 11 11.08 -3.58 7.68
C LEU A 11 10.19 -4.07 8.81
N HIS A 12 10.78 -4.42 9.96
CA HIS A 12 10.01 -4.75 11.15
C HIS A 12 9.11 -3.55 11.54
N PRO A 13 7.85 -3.76 11.95
CA PRO A 13 6.92 -2.67 12.28
C PRO A 13 7.48 -1.67 13.29
N GLU A 14 8.19 -2.14 14.31
CA GLU A 14 8.85 -1.27 15.30
C GLU A 14 10.01 -0.47 14.71
N ALA A 15 10.80 -1.06 13.81
CA ALA A 15 11.89 -0.34 13.14
C ALA A 15 11.34 0.79 12.26
N LEU A 16 10.26 0.51 11.52
CA LEU A 16 9.55 1.52 10.73
C LEU A 16 8.96 2.63 11.61
N LYS A 17 8.37 2.29 12.76
CA LYS A 17 7.82 3.30 13.69
C LYS A 17 8.92 4.18 14.30
N ARG A 18 10.07 3.62 14.65
CA ARG A 18 11.24 4.39 15.11
C ARG A 18 11.73 5.35 14.01
N LYS A 19 11.89 4.85 12.78
CA LYS A 19 12.26 5.68 11.62
C LYS A 19 11.28 6.82 11.37
N GLN A 20 9.98 6.55 11.47
CA GLN A 20 8.96 7.61 11.35
C GLN A 20 9.16 8.68 12.43
N ARG A 21 9.36 8.28 13.69
CA ARG A 21 9.55 9.22 14.80
C ARG A 21 10.80 10.10 14.62
N SER A 22 11.90 9.53 14.15
CA SER A 22 13.15 10.27 13.98
C SER A 22 13.11 11.28 12.82
N LEU A 23 12.29 11.02 11.80
CA LEU A 23 12.22 11.87 10.60
C LEU A 23 11.04 12.83 10.59
N ARG A 24 10.03 12.64 11.46
CA ARG A 24 8.74 13.32 11.37
C ARG A 24 8.82 14.85 11.37
N ASP A 25 9.78 15.41 12.10
CA ASP A 25 9.90 16.86 12.29
C ASP A 25 10.48 17.53 11.02
N GLY A 26 11.08 16.76 10.10
CA GLY A 26 11.57 17.22 8.80
C GLY A 26 10.54 17.13 7.66
N PHE A 27 9.29 16.74 7.94
CA PHE A 27 8.25 16.59 6.93
C PHE A 27 6.99 17.41 7.28
N ALA A 28 6.23 17.79 6.25
CA ALA A 28 4.95 18.45 6.44
C ALA A 28 4.00 17.59 7.29
N MET A 29 3.24 18.25 8.19
CA MET A 29 2.35 17.59 9.14
C MET A 29 1.40 16.55 8.50
N PRO A 30 0.77 16.80 7.33
CA PRO A 30 -0.10 15.81 6.70
C PRO A 30 0.60 14.48 6.37
N LEU A 31 1.83 14.56 5.85
CA LEU A 31 2.66 13.38 5.57
C LEU A 31 3.03 12.64 6.86
N THR A 32 3.43 13.39 7.88
CA THR A 32 3.76 12.84 9.19
C THR A 32 2.59 12.08 9.82
N LEU A 33 1.39 12.67 9.83
CA LEU A 33 0.19 12.05 10.41
C LEU A 33 -0.24 10.80 9.64
N ARG A 34 -0.22 10.84 8.31
CA ARG A 34 -0.67 9.72 7.48
C ARG A 34 0.25 8.50 7.66
N VAL A 35 1.57 8.70 7.64
CA VAL A 35 2.56 7.64 7.89
C VAL A 35 2.47 7.14 9.33
N HIS A 36 2.28 8.05 10.29
CA HIS A 36 2.07 7.65 11.68
C HIS A 36 0.88 6.70 11.83
N ARG A 37 -0.29 7.06 11.29
CA ARG A 37 -1.52 6.26 11.34
C ARG A 37 -1.33 4.92 10.65
N ALA A 38 -0.78 4.90 9.44
CA ALA A 38 -0.50 3.67 8.69
C ALA A 38 0.33 2.67 9.51
N LEU A 39 1.40 3.15 10.15
CA LEU A 39 2.26 2.32 10.99
C LEU A 39 1.60 1.85 12.29
N SER A 40 0.70 2.65 12.88
CA SER A 40 -0.06 2.22 14.06
C SER A 40 -1.01 1.07 13.71
N TRP A 41 -1.67 1.14 12.56
CA TRP A 41 -2.56 0.08 12.08
C TRP A 41 -1.78 -1.18 11.67
N LEU A 42 -0.63 -1.04 11.00
CA LEU A 42 0.27 -2.17 10.71
C LEU A 42 0.69 -2.91 11.98
N ARG A 43 1.11 -2.18 13.02
CA ARG A 43 1.51 -2.79 14.29
C ARG A 43 0.37 -3.57 14.94
N ARG A 44 -0.85 -3.03 14.89
CA ARG A 44 -2.04 -3.70 15.41
C ARG A 44 -2.39 -4.94 14.59
N ALA A 45 -2.28 -4.87 13.26
CA ALA A 45 -2.52 -6.01 12.37
C ALA A 45 -1.57 -7.18 12.67
N GLU A 46 -0.29 -6.90 12.87
CA GLU A 46 0.71 -7.92 13.21
C GLU A 46 0.52 -8.51 14.62
N ALA A 47 -0.17 -7.79 15.52
CA ALA A 47 -0.54 -8.28 16.85
C ALA A 47 -1.84 -9.10 16.86
N SER A 48 -2.66 -9.03 15.80
CA SER A 48 -3.91 -9.78 15.65
C SER A 48 -3.67 -11.18 15.09
N GLU A 49 -2.81 -11.96 15.75
CA GLU A 49 -2.56 -13.35 15.35
C GLU A 49 -3.81 -14.22 15.52
N GLY A 50 -4.03 -15.16 14.60
CA GLY A 50 -5.14 -16.10 14.65
C GLY A 50 -6.46 -15.60 14.06
N ASP A 51 -6.54 -14.33 13.64
CA ASP A 51 -7.72 -13.75 12.98
C ASP A 51 -7.30 -13.01 11.69
N GLU A 52 -7.40 -13.73 10.57
CA GLU A 52 -7.01 -13.23 9.25
C GLU A 52 -7.92 -12.10 8.75
N ASP A 53 -9.22 -12.14 9.08
CA ASP A 53 -10.19 -11.15 8.64
C ASP A 53 -9.94 -9.81 9.34
N VAL A 54 -9.72 -9.86 10.66
CA VAL A 54 -9.33 -8.68 11.43
C VAL A 54 -7.98 -8.16 10.94
N ARG A 55 -7.00 -9.04 10.71
CA ARG A 55 -5.68 -8.63 10.21
C ARG A 55 -5.80 -7.94 8.85
N PHE A 56 -6.60 -8.48 7.93
CA PHE A 56 -6.86 -7.89 6.62
C PHE A 56 -7.48 -6.49 6.75
N ILE A 57 -8.53 -6.33 7.55
CA ILE A 57 -9.20 -5.04 7.75
C ILE A 57 -8.23 -4.01 8.34
N LEU A 58 -7.40 -4.40 9.33
CA LEU A 58 -6.40 -3.50 9.92
C LEU A 58 -5.33 -3.08 8.90
N LEU A 59 -4.85 -4.00 8.06
CA LEU A 59 -3.93 -3.68 6.97
C LEU A 59 -4.58 -2.75 5.94
N TRP A 60 -5.85 -2.96 5.61
CA TRP A 60 -6.62 -2.10 4.71
C TRP A 60 -6.76 -0.68 5.25
N ILE A 61 -7.07 -0.53 6.54
CA ILE A 61 -7.12 0.78 7.20
C ILE A 61 -5.73 1.44 7.19
N GLY A 62 -4.68 0.68 7.49
CA GLY A 62 -3.30 1.17 7.46
C GLY A 62 -2.87 1.64 6.07
N PHE A 63 -3.20 0.87 5.04
CA PHE A 63 -2.97 1.21 3.64
C PHE A 63 -3.71 2.50 3.26
N ASN A 64 -5.01 2.58 3.56
CA ASN A 64 -5.80 3.79 3.28
C ASN A 64 -5.28 5.01 4.02
N ALA A 65 -4.79 4.85 5.25
CA ALA A 65 -4.15 5.93 5.99
C ALA A 65 -2.87 6.43 5.29
N ALA A 66 -2.08 5.54 4.68
CA ALA A 66 -0.92 5.96 3.88
C ALA A 66 -1.36 6.57 2.54
N TYR A 67 -2.38 6.01 1.89
CA TYR A 67 -2.89 6.41 0.58
C TYR A 67 -3.58 7.78 0.59
N ALA A 68 -4.36 8.10 1.63
CA ALA A 68 -5.29 9.23 1.70
C ALA A 68 -4.68 10.66 1.67
N GLY A 69 -3.41 10.82 1.27
CA GLY A 69 -2.75 12.13 1.16
C GLY A 69 -3.49 13.09 0.22
N ASP A 70 -3.79 12.67 -1.01
CA ASP A 70 -4.50 13.50 -2.00
C ASP A 70 -6.03 13.34 -1.95
N VAL A 71 -6.54 12.29 -1.28
CA VAL A 71 -7.97 11.94 -1.31
C VAL A 71 -8.83 12.91 -0.49
N SER A 72 -8.27 13.61 0.51
CA SER A 72 -9.02 14.64 1.24
C SER A 72 -9.40 15.84 0.37
N LEU A 73 -8.73 16.04 -0.77
CA LEU A 73 -9.12 17.03 -1.79
C LEU A 73 -10.19 16.49 -2.78
N ALA A 74 -10.42 15.17 -2.80
CA ALA A 74 -11.35 14.48 -3.69
C ALA A 74 -12.77 14.33 -3.13
N LEU A 75 -13.01 14.72 -1.87
CA LEU A 75 -14.35 14.68 -1.26
C LEU A 75 -15.34 15.72 -1.83
N GLY A 76 -14.91 16.53 -2.80
CA GLY A 76 -15.73 17.51 -3.51
C GLY A 76 -15.82 17.20 -5.00
N GLY A 77 -16.51 16.11 -5.35
CA GLY A 77 -16.92 15.78 -6.72
C GLY A 77 -15.80 15.25 -7.64
N GLU A 78 -16.22 14.34 -8.52
CA GLU A 78 -15.48 13.77 -9.67
C GLU A 78 -14.64 12.51 -9.38
N SER A 79 -15.23 11.35 -9.71
CA SER A 79 -14.58 10.03 -9.79
C SER A 79 -13.31 9.99 -10.66
N GLN A 80 -13.14 10.95 -11.57
CA GLN A 80 -11.92 11.11 -12.36
C GLN A 80 -10.73 11.57 -11.51
N ARG A 81 -10.95 12.44 -10.51
CA ARG A 81 -9.89 12.94 -9.61
C ARG A 81 -9.36 11.84 -8.71
N GLU A 82 -10.23 10.93 -8.27
CA GLU A 82 -9.83 9.77 -7.48
C GLU A 82 -8.97 8.78 -8.29
N ARG A 83 -9.32 8.55 -9.57
CA ARG A 83 -8.52 7.70 -10.47
C ARG A 83 -7.13 8.28 -10.70
N ASP A 84 -7.04 9.60 -10.90
CA ASP A 84 -5.75 10.28 -11.10
C ASP A 84 -4.90 10.28 -9.82
N ALA A 85 -5.51 10.51 -8.65
CA ALA A 85 -4.85 10.40 -7.36
C ALA A 85 -4.32 8.97 -7.10
N PHE A 86 -5.12 7.96 -7.47
CA PHE A 86 -4.74 6.56 -7.40
C PHE A 86 -3.50 6.28 -8.28
N ALA A 87 -3.55 6.66 -9.56
CA ALA A 87 -2.44 6.46 -10.49
C ALA A 87 -1.15 7.16 -10.02
N ARG A 88 -1.26 8.40 -9.52
CA ARG A 88 -0.11 9.17 -9.00
C ARG A 88 0.53 8.52 -7.79
N PHE A 89 -0.28 8.02 -6.85
CA PHE A 89 0.22 7.33 -5.67
C PHE A 89 1.04 6.11 -6.04
N PHE A 90 0.51 5.23 -6.90
CA PHE A 90 1.20 4.02 -7.32
C PHE A 90 2.43 4.30 -8.18
N SER A 91 2.36 5.28 -9.09
CA SER A 91 3.51 5.73 -9.88
C SER A 91 4.66 6.19 -8.96
N THR A 92 4.34 7.03 -7.97
CA THR A 92 5.29 7.48 -6.95
C THR A 92 5.86 6.30 -6.17
N LEU A 93 5.01 5.37 -5.72
CA LEU A 93 5.45 4.20 -4.96
C LEU A 93 6.42 3.32 -5.75
N VAL A 94 6.11 3.03 -7.02
CA VAL A 94 6.95 2.25 -7.92
C VAL A 94 8.27 2.97 -8.21
N SER A 95 8.27 4.29 -8.36
CA SER A 95 9.52 5.06 -8.56
C SER A 95 10.50 4.95 -7.38
N PHE A 96 10.00 4.71 -6.16
CA PHE A 96 10.83 4.49 -4.99
C PHE A 96 11.26 3.02 -4.81
N ASP A 97 10.64 2.08 -5.53
CA ASP A 97 10.93 0.64 -5.45
C ASP A 97 12.12 0.24 -6.35
N SER A 98 13.25 0.94 -6.19
CA SER A 98 14.50 0.68 -6.93
C SER A 98 15.04 -0.75 -6.82
N LYS A 99 14.58 -1.52 -5.81
CA LYS A 99 14.96 -2.92 -5.58
C LYS A 99 13.89 -3.91 -6.04
N HIS A 100 12.86 -3.46 -6.77
CA HIS A 100 11.78 -4.27 -7.31
C HIS A 100 11.05 -5.16 -6.29
N ARG A 101 11.03 -4.75 -5.01
CA ARG A 101 10.49 -5.58 -3.93
C ARG A 101 8.98 -5.72 -4.03
N ILE A 102 8.28 -4.67 -4.46
CA ILE A 102 6.83 -4.70 -4.68
C ILE A 102 6.53 -5.58 -5.89
N TYR A 103 7.29 -5.42 -6.97
CA TYR A 103 7.16 -6.24 -8.16
C TYR A 103 7.33 -7.73 -7.83
N ASP A 104 8.42 -8.09 -7.15
CA ASP A 104 8.71 -9.48 -6.77
C ASP A 104 7.61 -10.07 -5.88
N LEU A 105 7.14 -9.31 -4.88
CA LEU A 105 6.06 -9.75 -3.99
C LEU A 105 4.76 -10.03 -4.76
N VAL A 106 4.40 -9.15 -5.68
CA VAL A 106 3.18 -9.28 -6.48
C VAL A 106 3.30 -10.47 -7.44
N TRP A 107 4.44 -10.61 -8.12
CA TRP A 107 4.64 -11.67 -9.11
C TRP A 107 4.78 -13.05 -8.46
N GLN A 108 5.49 -13.17 -7.35
CA GLN A 108 5.63 -14.44 -6.62
C GLN A 108 4.30 -14.95 -6.10
N ARG A 109 3.40 -14.06 -5.65
CA ARG A 109 2.13 -14.46 -5.03
C ARG A 109 0.97 -14.55 -6.02
N PHE A 110 0.92 -13.68 -7.03
CA PHE A 110 -0.26 -13.47 -7.87
C PHE A 110 0.03 -13.62 -9.38
N SER A 111 1.17 -14.21 -9.77
CA SER A 111 1.53 -14.35 -11.20
C SER A 111 0.42 -15.01 -12.02
N GLN A 112 -0.28 -16.00 -11.48
CA GLN A 112 -1.33 -16.70 -12.20
C GLN A 112 -2.59 -15.85 -12.36
N GLU A 113 -3.04 -15.20 -11.30
CA GLU A 113 -4.20 -14.31 -11.29
C GLU A 113 -3.98 -13.11 -12.19
N ILE A 114 -2.77 -12.54 -12.19
CA ILE A 114 -2.37 -11.44 -13.08
C ILE A 114 -2.37 -11.91 -14.54
N ARG A 115 -1.81 -13.09 -14.85
CA ARG A 115 -1.85 -13.65 -16.20
C ARG A 115 -3.27 -13.83 -16.70
N LEU A 116 -4.17 -14.36 -15.86
CA LEU A 116 -5.58 -14.53 -16.21
C LEU A 116 -6.29 -13.19 -16.45
N LEU A 117 -6.01 -12.18 -15.63
CA LEU A 117 -6.54 -10.83 -15.80
C LEU A 117 -6.06 -10.21 -17.13
N LEU A 118 -4.76 -10.27 -17.41
CA LEU A 118 -4.17 -9.76 -18.64
C LEU A 118 -4.70 -10.48 -19.87
N ALA A 119 -4.82 -11.81 -19.83
CA ALA A 119 -5.40 -12.60 -20.92
C ALA A 119 -6.84 -12.16 -21.22
N ARG A 120 -7.66 -11.89 -20.19
CA ARG A 120 -9.03 -11.38 -20.35
C ARG A 120 -9.07 -9.97 -20.95
N ILE A 121 -8.14 -9.09 -20.56
CA ILE A 121 -8.04 -7.73 -21.10
C ILE A 121 -7.63 -7.76 -22.57
N ILE A 122 -6.61 -8.55 -22.92
CA ILE A 122 -6.11 -8.69 -24.30
C ILE A 122 -7.19 -9.31 -25.19
N HIS A 123 -7.88 -10.35 -24.72
CA HIS A 123 -8.96 -10.98 -25.49
C HIS A 123 -10.14 -10.02 -25.73
N ARG A 124 -10.51 -9.18 -24.76
CA ARG A 124 -11.52 -8.12 -24.98
C ARG A 124 -11.04 -7.06 -25.97
N GLY A 125 -9.79 -6.61 -25.85
CA GLY A 125 -9.22 -5.61 -26.76
C GLY A 125 -9.12 -6.05 -28.21
N LEU A 126 -8.94 -7.36 -28.48
CA LEU A 126 -8.95 -7.90 -29.85
C LEU A 126 -10.36 -8.12 -30.40
N ALA A 127 -11.36 -8.34 -29.54
CA ALA A 127 -12.75 -8.49 -29.95
C ALA A 127 -13.43 -7.14 -30.30
N ASP A 128 -12.96 -6.03 -29.74
CA ASP A 128 -13.46 -4.68 -30.06
C ASP A 128 -12.85 -4.08 -31.35
N VAL A 129 -11.89 -4.78 -31.98
CA VAL A 129 -11.18 -4.34 -33.21
C VAL A 129 -11.51 -5.22 -34.42
N ALA A 130 -12.34 -6.26 -34.25
CA ALA A 130 -12.83 -7.16 -35.31
C ALA A 130 -14.32 -6.92 -35.58
#